data_AF-V4HNK4-F1
#
_entry.id   AF-V4HNK4-F1
#
_cell.length_a   1.000
_cell.length_b   1.000
_cell.length_c   1.000
_cell.angle_alpha   90.00
_cell.angle_beta   90.00
_cell.angle_gamma   90.00
#
_symmetry.space_group_name_H-M   'P 1'
#
loop_
_entity.id
_entity.type
_entity.pdbx_description
1 polymer ?
#
loop_
_entity_poly.entity_id
_entity_poly.type
_entity_poly.pdbx_seq_one_letter_code
_entity_poly.pdbx_strand_id
1 'polypeptide(L)' 'MKKKWGGGGWIIEPEEGQVLGVTAGDHPFLTLEIDLRIAETAKKTYPRYVSD' A
#
# COMPACT_ATOMS: atom_id res chain seq x y z
N MET A 1 27.79 8.64 -13.96
CA MET A 1 26.67 9.19 -13.15
C MET A 1 25.90 8.04 -12.52
N LYS A 2 25.81 7.97 -11.18
CA LYS A 2 24.86 7.04 -10.52
C LYS A 2 23.45 7.54 -10.83
N LYS A 3 22.57 6.70 -11.40
CA LYS A 3 21.14 6.99 -11.48
C LYS A 3 20.62 7.26 -10.05
N LYS A 4 20.06 8.44 -9.80
CA LYS A 4 19.27 8.71 -8.59
C LYS A 4 17.93 8.01 -8.75
N TRP A 5 17.86 6.74 -8.35
CA TRP A 5 16.58 6.11 -8.10
C TRP A 5 15.99 6.73 -6.83
N GLY A 6 14.68 7.03 -6.83
CA GLY A 6 14.00 7.59 -5.65
C GLY A 6 14.01 6.65 -4.45
N GLY A 7 14.10 5.34 -4.69
CA GLY A 7 14.07 4.31 -3.65
C GLY A 7 12.74 4.28 -2.90
N GLY A 8 12.64 3.39 -1.90
CA GLY A 8 11.51 3.28 -0.98
C GLY A 8 10.43 2.29 -1.44
N GLY A 9 10.26 1.21 -0.68
CA GLY A 9 9.11 0.31 -0.80
C GLY A 9 7.98 0.81 0.09
N TRP A 10 6.73 0.73 -0.38
CA TRP A 10 5.57 1.30 0.32
C TRP A 10 4.54 0.22 0.66
N ILE A 11 3.81 0.44 1.75
CA ILE A 11 2.60 -0.29 2.11
C ILE A 11 1.45 0.73 2.11
N ILE A 12 0.35 0.43 1.41
CA ILE A 12 -0.78 1.34 1.21
C ILE A 12 -2.08 0.55 1.42
N GLU A 13 -3.08 1.18 2.02
CA GLU A 13 -4.41 0.58 2.18
C GLU A 13 -5.28 0.68 0.90
N PRO A 14 -6.27 -0.22 0.73
CA PRO A 14 -6.96 -0.42 -0.56
C PRO A 14 -8.17 0.49 -0.85
N GLU A 15 -8.68 1.23 0.13
CA GLU A 15 -9.88 2.07 0.00
C GLU A 15 -9.55 3.46 -0.55
N GLU A 16 -8.87 4.30 0.22
CA GLU A 16 -8.56 5.71 -0.09
C GLU A 16 -7.11 5.92 -0.54
N GLY A 17 -6.26 4.89 -0.46
CA GLY A 17 -4.85 4.96 -0.81
C GLY A 17 -3.97 5.57 0.28
N GLN A 18 -4.37 5.51 1.56
CA GLN A 18 -3.52 5.97 2.66
C GLN A 18 -2.22 5.14 2.73
N VAL A 19 -1.08 5.82 2.76
CA VAL A 19 0.22 5.18 2.97
C VAL A 19 0.36 4.77 4.44
N LEU A 20 0.50 3.47 4.66
CA LEU A 20 0.69 2.87 5.99
C LEU A 20 2.15 2.83 6.41
N GLY A 21 3.08 2.86 5.45
CA GLY A 21 4.49 3.06 5.71
C GLY A 21 5.36 2.98 4.47
N VAL A 22 6.59 3.47 4.62
CA VAL A 22 7.60 3.52 3.56
C VAL A 22 8.94 3.06 4.12
N THR A 23 9.76 2.39 3.31
CA THR A 23 11.18 2.21 3.62
C THR A 23 11.97 3.43 3.16
N ALA A 24 13.08 3.68 3.85
CA ALA A 24 14.01 4.76 3.56
C ALA A 24 15.45 4.24 3.58
N GLY A 25 16.41 5.07 3.18
CA GLY A 25 17.82 4.65 3.15
C GLY A 25 18.37 4.29 4.54
N ASP A 26 17.88 4.95 5.58
CA ASP A 26 18.23 4.69 6.99
C ASP A 26 17.35 3.61 7.64
N HIS A 27 16.18 3.31 7.06
CA HIS A 27 15.26 2.27 7.48
C HIS A 27 14.84 1.40 6.28
N PRO A 28 15.73 0.50 5.82
CA PRO A 28 15.53 -0.23 4.57
C PRO A 28 14.49 -1.35 4.67
N PHE A 29 14.00 -1.65 5.87
CA PHE A 29 12.99 -2.67 6.14
C PHE A 29 11.83 -2.09 6.92
N LEU A 30 10.63 -2.52 6.57
CA LEU A 30 9.38 -2.21 7.25
C LEU A 30 8.59 -3.51 7.37
N THR A 31 7.98 -3.74 8.53
CA THR A 31 7.08 -4.88 8.77
C THR A 31 5.81 -4.33 9.40
N LEU A 32 4.66 -4.79 8.91
CA LEU A 32 3.35 -4.36 9.37
C LEU A 32 2.42 -5.58 9.40
N GLU A 33 1.60 -5.68 10.44
CA GLU A 33 0.49 -6.63 10.47
C GLU A 33 -0.68 -6.08 9.66
N ILE A 34 -1.23 -6.90 8.76
CA ILE A 34 -2.31 -6.50 7.86
C ILE A 34 -3.59 -7.24 8.22
N ASP A 35 -4.67 -6.48 8.44
CA ASP A 35 -6.02 -7.03 8.54
C ASP A 35 -6.67 -7.14 7.16
N LEU A 36 -6.82 -8.37 6.68
CA LEU A 36 -7.40 -8.65 5.36
C LEU A 36 -8.88 -8.24 5.23
N ARG A 37 -9.59 -8.07 6.34
CA ARG A 37 -11.01 -7.66 6.33
C ARG A 37 -11.19 -6.24 5.77
N ILE A 38 -10.17 -5.40 5.87
CA ILE A 38 -10.16 -4.05 5.29
C ILE A 38 -10.27 -4.14 3.76
N ALA A 39 -9.50 -5.02 3.13
CA ALA A 39 -9.55 -5.22 1.69
C ALA A 39 -10.89 -5.77 1.20
N GLU A 40 -11.51 -6.68 1.96
CA GLU A 40 -12.84 -7.21 1.64
C GLU A 40 -13.95 -6.15 1.73
N THR A 41 -13.81 -5.19 2.64
CA THR A 41 -14.73 -4.05 2.77
C THR A 41 -14.54 -3.05 1.63
N ALA A 42 -13.30 -2.67 1.33
CA ALA A 42 -12.96 -1.68 0.29
C ALA A 42 -13.42 -2.06 -1.13
N LYS A 43 -13.60 -3.36 -1.41
CA LYS A 43 -14.15 -3.86 -2.68
C LYS A 43 -15.66 -3.59 -2.84
N LYS A 44 -16.36 -3.34 -1.73
CA LYS A 44 -17.83 -3.14 -1.68
C LYS A 44 -18.24 -1.68 -1.64
N THR A 45 -17.35 -0.80 -1.18
CA THR A 45 -17.65 0.63 -0.96
C THR A 45 -17.53 1.46 -2.24
N TYR A 46 -16.61 1.09 -3.14
CA TYR A 46 -16.50 1.66 -4.47
C TYR A 46 -16.57 0.52 -5.53
N PRO A 47 -17.67 0.37 -6.27
CA PRO A 47 -17.88 -0.76 -7.18
C PRO A 47 -16.91 -0.67 -8.37
N ARG A 48 -15.73 -1.24 -8.19
CA ARG A 48 -14.69 -1.38 -9.23
C ARG A 48 -14.90 -2.63 -10.09
N TYR A 49 -15.70 -3.57 -9.59
CA TYR A 49 -16.08 -4.79 -10.29
C TYR A 49 -17.58 -4.72 -10.58
N VAL A 50 -17.93 -4.82 -11.87
CA VAL A 50 -19.31 -4.99 -12.29
C VAL A 50 -19.71 -6.42 -11.89
N SER A 51 -20.82 -6.56 -11.17
CA SER A 51 -21.42 -7.88 -10.94
C SER A 51 -21.94 -8.42 -12.28
N ASP A 52 -21.65 -9.69 -12.58
CA ASP A 52 -22.23 -10.41 -13.74
C ASP A 52 -23.76 -10.35 -13.77
#